data_AF-A0A0B6X3S3-F1
#
_entry.id   AF-A0A0B6X3S3-F1
#
_cell.length_a   1.000
_cell.length_b   1.000
_cell.length_c   1.000
_cell.angle_alpha   90.00
_cell.angle_beta   90.00
_cell.angle_gamma   90.00
#
_symmetry.space_group_name_H-M   'P 1'
#
loop_
_entity.id
_entity.type
_entity.pdbx_description
1 polymer ?
#
loop_
_entity_poly.entity_id
_entity_poly.type
_entity_poly.pdbx_seq_one_letter_code
_entity_poly.pdbx_strand_id
1 'polypeptide(L)' 'MKVTIEVPNKKDLDMAFGLVTDFLKQKDRKVNESAFFTINNERSGRIRESHKGNITCRIHD' A
#
# COMPACT_ATOMS: atom_id res chain seq x y z
N MET A 1 14.54 -0.55 -6.17
CA MET A 1 13.24 -0.37 -5.49
C MET A 1 12.31 -1.47 -5.97
N LYS A 2 11.84 -2.34 -5.07
CA LYS A 2 10.84 -3.37 -5.39
C LYS A 2 9.50 -3.00 -4.73
N VAL A 3 8.42 -3.10 -5.50
CA VAL A 3 7.04 -2.96 -5.01
C VAL A 3 6.41 -4.35 -4.98
N THR A 4 5.89 -4.75 -3.82
CA THR A 4 5.14 -5.98 -3.64
C THR A 4 3.70 -5.62 -3.30
N ILE A 5 2.74 -6.16 -4.04
CA ILE A 5 1.31 -5.95 -3.82
C ILE A 5 0.67 -7.30 -3.54
N GLU A 6 0.02 -7.42 -2.39
CA GLU A 6 -0.69 -8.60 -1.94
C GLU A 6 -2.17 -8.24 -1.76
N VAL A 7 -3.02 -8.82 -2.60
CA VAL A 7 -4.46 -8.56 -2.58
C VAL A 7 -5.23 -9.88 -2.49
N PRO A 8 -6.39 -9.90 -1.80
CA PRO A 8 -7.20 -11.10 -1.67
C PRO A 8 -7.85 -11.49 -3.00
N ASN A 9 -8.25 -10.50 -3.81
CA ASN A 9 -8.85 -10.72 -5.13
C ASN A 9 -8.18 -9.89 -6.21
N LYS A 10 -8.13 -10.42 -7.44
CA LYS A 10 -7.57 -9.70 -8.61
C LYS A 10 -8.28 -8.37 -8.89
N LYS A 11 -9.56 -8.25 -8.57
CA LYS A 11 -10.34 -7.00 -8.73
C LYS A 11 -9.81 -5.84 -7.90
N ASP A 12 -9.06 -6.13 -6.83
CA ASP A 12 -8.50 -5.12 -5.92
C ASP A 12 -7.12 -4.62 -6.40
N LEU A 13 -6.57 -5.18 -7.49
CA LEU A 13 -5.23 -4.81 -8.00
C LEU A 13 -5.16 -3.35 -8.42
N ASP A 14 -6.11 -2.87 -9.23
CA ASP A 14 -6.10 -1.48 -9.74
C ASP A 14 -6.16 -0.48 -8.58
N MET A 15 -6.97 -0.80 -7.57
CA MET A 15 -7.06 0.00 -6.35
C MET A 15 -5.74 -0.03 -5.56
N ALA A 16 -5.13 -1.20 -5.38
CA ALA A 16 -3.86 -1.33 -4.71
C ALA A 16 -2.74 -0.56 -5.44
N PHE A 17 -2.74 -0.53 -6.77
CA PHE A 17 -1.83 0.28 -7.56
C PHE A 17 -2.04 1.78 -7.35
N GLY A 18 -3.30 2.23 -7.32
CA GLY A 18 -3.65 3.62 -7.00
C GLY A 18 -3.11 4.03 -5.63
N LEU A 19 -3.37 3.21 -4.60
CA LEU A 19 -2.93 3.47 -3.24
C LEU A 19 -1.40 3.52 -3.09
N VAL A 20 -0.67 2.62 -3.77
CA VAL A 20 0.80 2.66 -3.79
C VAL A 20 1.32 3.91 -4.50
N THR A 21 0.68 4.30 -5.60
CA THR A 21 1.04 5.51 -6.34
C THR A 21 0.83 6.77 -5.51
N ASP A 22 -0.29 6.84 -4.79
CA ASP A 22 -0.61 7.96 -3.92
C ASP A 22 0.36 8.02 -2.73
N PHE A 23 0.67 6.88 -2.12
CA PHE A 23 1.70 6.78 -1.09
C PHE A 23 3.06 7.27 -1.59
N LEU A 24 3.46 6.90 -2.81
CA LEU A 24 4.72 7.33 -3.42
C LEU A 24 4.78 8.84 -3.69
N LYS A 25 3.63 9.49 -3.95
CA LYS A 25 3.51 10.93 -4.21
C LYS A 25 3.51 11.78 -2.94
N GLN A 26 3.35 11.20 -1.75
CA GLN A 26 3.37 11.96 -0.50
C GLN A 26 4.74 12.64 -0.29
N LYS A 27 4.73 13.95 -0.07
CA LYS A 27 5.96 14.75 0.13
C LYS A 27 6.69 14.42 1.43
N ASP A 28 5.95 14.07 2.49
CA ASP A 28 6.48 13.78 3.84
C ASP A 28 6.55 12.28 4.14
N ARG A 29 6.74 11.45 3.10
CA ARG A 29 6.77 10.00 3.25
C ARG A 29 7.93 9.59 4.15
N LYS A 30 7.62 9.03 5.33
CA LYS A 30 8.66 8.56 6.26
C LYS A 30 9.03 7.11 5.96
N VAL A 31 10.32 6.89 5.75
CA VAL A 31 10.89 5.56 5.60
C VAL A 31 10.69 4.77 6.90
N ASN A 32 10.35 3.49 6.80
CA ASN A 32 9.96 2.59 7.90
C ASN A 32 8.59 2.87 8.55
N GLU A 33 7.81 3.82 8.05
CA GLU A 33 6.44 4.03 8.52
C GLU A 33 5.46 3.09 7.82
N SER A 34 4.42 2.69 8.56
CA SER A 34 3.30 1.93 8.02
C SER A 34 2.10 2.84 7.90
N ALA A 35 1.61 3.05 6.68
CA ALA A 35 0.37 3.76 6.41
C ALA A 35 -0.78 2.74 6.35
N PHE A 36 -1.81 2.95 7.15
CA PHE A 36 -3.05 2.17 7.11
C PHE A 36 -4.06 2.89 6.22
N PHE A 37 -4.85 2.12 5.48
CA PHE A 37 -5.94 2.65 4.66
C PHE A 37 -7.17 1.73 4.75
N THR A 38 -8.33 2.30 4.50
CA THR A 38 -9.61 1.59 4.41
C THR A 38 -10.15 1.68 2.99
N ILE A 39 -10.79 0.61 2.54
CA ILE A 39 -11.40 0.46 1.23
C ILE A 39 -12.90 0.25 1.46
N ASN A 40 -13.71 1.20 0.98
CA ASN A 40 -15.18 1.12 1.00
C ASN A 40 -15.80 0.72 2.35
N ASN A 41 -15.14 1.03 3.48
CA ASN A 41 -15.54 0.65 4.86
C ASN A 41 -15.67 -0.85 5.15
N GLU A 42 -15.42 -1.73 4.18
CA GLU A 42 -15.49 -3.19 4.35
C GLU A 42 -14.10 -3.80 4.50
N ARG A 43 -13.10 -3.22 3.85
CA ARG A 43 -11.74 -3.78 3.80
C ARG A 43 -10.73 -2.79 4.32
N SER A 44 -9.61 -3.30 4.79
CA SER A 44 -8.49 -2.48 5.22
C SER A 44 -7.20 -2.97 4.61
N GLY A 45 -6.19 -2.13 4.61
CA GLY A 45 -4.87 -2.52 4.16
C GLY A 45 -3.78 -1.68 4.76
N ARG A 46 -2.55 -2.08 4.46
CA ARG A 46 -1.35 -1.44 4.97
C ARG A 46 -0.32 -1.32 3.87
N ILE A 47 0.24 -0.12 3.72
CA ILE A 47 1.43 0.15 2.93
C ILE A 47 2.60 0.36 3.90
N ARG A 48 3.70 -0.32 3.65
CA ARG A 48 4.94 -0.14 4.42
C ARG A 48 6.10 0.07 3.47
N GLU A 49 6.88 1.11 3.72
CA GLU A 49 8.20 1.28 3.13
C GLU A 49 9.27 0.79 4.10
N SER A 50 10.16 -0.08 3.64
CA SER A 50 11.30 -0.55 4.42
C SER A 50 12.50 0.42 4.32
N HIS A 51 13.45 0.31 5.24
CA HIS A 51 14.73 1.05 5.25
C HIS A 51 15.54 0.95 3.94
N LYS A 52 15.27 -0.04 3.08
CA LYS A 52 15.91 -0.22 1.77
C LYS A 52 15.10 0.37 0.61
N GLY A 53 14.03 1.13 0.92
CA GLY A 53 13.11 1.72 -0.07
C GLY A 53 12.19 0.70 -0.75
N ASN A 54 12.07 -0.53 -0.24
CA ASN A 54 11.09 -1.48 -0.78
C ASN A 54 9.71 -1.22 -0.18
N ILE A 55 8.68 -1.26 -1.02
CA ILE A 55 7.30 -0.98 -0.63
C ILE A 55 6.50 -2.28 -0.67
N THR A 56 5.76 -2.54 0.40
CA THR A 56 4.80 -3.65 0.46
C THR A 56 3.42 -3.08 0.74
N CYS A 57 2.47 -3.32 -0.16
CA CYS A 57 1.06 -3.02 0.02
C CYS A 57 0.30 -4.33 0.21
N ARG A 58 -0.46 -4.45 1.29
CA ARG A 58 -1.30 -5.61 1.58
C ARG A 58 -2.72 -5.16 1.87
N ILE A 59 -3.69 -5.74 1.17
CA ILE A 59 -5.12 -5.61 1.47
C ILE A 59 -5.55 -6.84 2.26
N HIS A 60 -6.32 -6.60 3.33
CA HIS A 60 -6.95 -7.59 4.17
C HIS A 60 -8.46 -7.62 3.86
N ASP A 61 -9.07 -8.82 3.91
CA ASP A 61 -10.54 -8.96 3.93
C ASP A 61 -11.11 -8.55 5.29
#